data_AF-A0A9J6D595-F1
#
_entry.id   AF-A0A9J6D595-F1
#
_cell.length_a   1.000
_cell.length_b   1.000
_cell.length_c   1.000
_cell.angle_alpha   90.00
_cell.angle_beta   90.00
_cell.angle_gamma   90.00
#
_symmetry.space_group_name_H-M   'P 1'
#
loop_
_entity.id
_entity.type
_entity.pdbx_description
1 polymer ?
#
loop_
_entity_poly.entity_id
_entity_poly.type
_entity_poly.pdbx_seq_one_letter_code
_entity_poly.pdbx_strand_id
1 'polypeptide(L)'
;MPAKAGTCFVPSCKSGYNSCPARVSSFRAPKDALKREQWARNIKRGDKELTNDCVVCERHFEATFIQRTYLRVINGEVVEIRHDRPLLTEDAIPTIFLDAPKYLTKKTPTRRKERNLCEQGEPPTKKRRTTVKQQALEESEQVIEAQHAAESEFTEAVHTDTIEVESQSEVSGIRVPQHRTS
;
A
#
# COMPACT_ATOMS: atom_id res chain seq x y z
N MET A 1 -20.10 -18.37 22.06
CA MET A 1 -18.90 -18.13 22.89
C MET A 1 -18.03 -17.11 22.18
N PRO A 2 -18.00 -15.83 22.59
CA PRO A 2 -17.13 -14.84 21.94
C PRO A 2 -15.66 -15.19 22.17
N ALA A 3 -14.83 -15.00 21.13
CA ALA A 3 -13.42 -15.35 21.13
C ALA A 3 -12.67 -14.68 22.29
N LYS A 4 -11.84 -15.45 23.00
CA LYS A 4 -10.96 -14.95 24.07
C LYS A 4 -10.08 -13.83 23.53
N ALA A 5 -10.31 -12.59 23.99
CA ALA A 5 -9.42 -11.47 23.73
C ALA A 5 -8.10 -11.74 24.47
N GLY A 6 -7.00 -11.98 23.76
CA GLY A 6 -5.73 -12.12 24.48
C GLY A 6 -4.53 -12.52 23.66
N THR A 7 -4.69 -13.26 22.57
CA THR A 7 -3.53 -13.77 21.84
C THR A 7 -3.00 -12.75 20.83
N CYS A 8 -1.68 -12.52 20.85
CA CYS A 8 -1.01 -11.66 19.89
C CYS A 8 -1.23 -12.15 18.45
N PHE A 9 -1.51 -11.21 17.54
CA PHE A 9 -1.74 -11.50 16.13
C PHE A 9 -0.46 -11.85 15.36
N VAL A 10 0.71 -11.46 15.87
CA VAL A 10 2.00 -11.68 15.21
C VAL A 10 2.31 -13.18 15.16
N PRO A 11 2.68 -13.74 13.97
CA PRO A 11 3.03 -15.14 13.85
C PRO A 11 4.19 -15.47 14.79
N SER A 12 4.25 -16.71 15.29
CA SER A 12 5.24 -17.19 16.28
C SER A 12 5.20 -16.55 17.68
N CYS A 13 4.44 -15.48 17.89
CA CYS A 13 4.32 -14.85 19.21
C CYS A 13 3.43 -15.68 20.13
N LYS A 14 3.97 -16.04 21.31
CA LYS A 14 3.25 -16.80 22.34
C LYS A 14 2.59 -15.90 23.40
N SER A 15 2.69 -14.58 23.27
CA SER A 15 2.04 -13.64 24.17
C SER A 15 0.52 -13.82 24.17
N GLY A 16 -0.06 -13.94 25.36
CA GLY A 16 -1.50 -14.13 25.54
C GLY A 16 -1.98 -15.58 25.58
N TYR A 17 -1.11 -16.55 25.26
CA TYR A 17 -1.38 -17.95 25.56
C TYR A 17 -1.18 -18.21 27.06
N ASN A 18 -1.97 -19.13 27.63
CA ASN A 18 -1.86 -19.53 29.03
C ASN A 18 -0.47 -20.07 29.41
N SER A 19 0.30 -20.54 28.42
CA SER A 19 1.66 -21.06 28.59
C SER A 19 2.73 -19.98 28.78
N CYS A 20 2.42 -18.71 28.51
CA CYS A 20 3.36 -17.62 28.73
C CYS A 20 3.16 -17.00 30.12
N PRO A 21 4.17 -17.07 31.02
CA PRO A 21 4.06 -16.48 32.37
C PRO A 21 4.15 -14.95 32.34
N ALA A 22 4.75 -14.37 31.30
CA ALA A 22 4.91 -12.93 31.18
C ALA A 22 3.60 -12.26 30.76
N ARG A 23 3.07 -11.40 31.64
CA ARG A 23 1.95 -10.51 31.34
C ARG A 23 2.47 -9.29 30.58
N VAL A 24 2.25 -9.27 29.27
CA VAL A 24 2.61 -8.15 28.40
C VAL A 24 1.37 -7.34 28.05
N SER A 25 1.54 -6.04 27.89
CA SER A 25 0.46 -5.17 27.42
C SER A 25 0.14 -5.48 25.96
N SER A 26 -1.15 -5.48 25.61
CA SER A 26 -1.62 -5.74 24.25
C SER A 26 -2.43 -4.56 23.72
N PHE A 27 -2.12 -4.13 22.50
CA PHE A 27 -2.75 -3.02 21.83
C PHE A 27 -3.65 -3.51 20.70
N ARG A 28 -4.83 -2.91 20.56
CA ARG A 28 -5.74 -3.22 19.45
C ARG A 28 -5.22 -2.64 18.15
N ALA A 29 -5.54 -3.31 17.05
CA ALA A 29 -5.27 -2.76 15.72
C ALA A 29 -5.95 -1.39 15.54
N PRO A 30 -5.31 -0.43 14.85
CA PRO A 30 -5.88 0.87 14.56
C PRO A 30 -7.22 0.75 13.81
N LYS A 31 -8.15 1.66 14.09
CA LYS A 31 -9.40 1.76 13.33
C LYS A 31 -9.16 2.30 11.91
N ASP A 32 -8.13 3.11 11.74
CA ASP A 32 -7.74 3.70 10.46
C ASP A 32 -7.24 2.65 9.50
N ALA A 33 -7.89 2.55 8.34
CA ALA A 33 -7.59 1.53 7.33
C ALA A 33 -6.12 1.59 6.86
N LEU A 34 -5.58 2.79 6.62
CA LEU A 34 -4.21 2.99 6.14
C LEU A 34 -3.17 2.51 7.16
N LYS A 35 -3.33 2.88 8.43
CA LYS A 35 -2.41 2.46 9.50
C LYS A 35 -2.54 0.97 9.79
N ARG A 36 -3.76 0.42 9.73
CA ARG A 36 -4.00 -1.01 9.84
C ARG A 36 -3.35 -1.79 8.70
N GLU A 37 -3.40 -1.28 7.47
CA GLU A 37 -2.71 -1.88 6.33
C GLU A 37 -1.18 -1.81 6.51
N GLN A 38 -0.64 -0.69 7.01
CA GLN A 38 0.77 -0.59 7.37
C GLN A 38 1.16 -1.65 8.41
N TRP A 39 0.35 -1.88 9.43
CA TRP A 39 0.58 -2.94 10.41
C TRP A 39 0.55 -4.32 9.75
N ALA A 40 -0.45 -4.60 8.91
CA ALA A 40 -0.57 -5.88 8.20
C ALA A 40 0.65 -6.15 7.29
N ARG A 41 1.11 -5.13 6.55
CA ARG A 41 2.30 -5.20 5.70
C ARG A 41 3.58 -5.49 6.47
N ASN A 42 3.71 -4.99 7.70
CA ASN A 42 4.87 -5.26 8.55
C ASN A 42 4.83 -6.66 9.16
N ILE A 43 3.67 -7.10 9.65
CA ILE A 43 3.50 -8.40 10.31
C ILE A 43 3.60 -9.57 9.30
N LYS A 44 3.27 -9.33 8.02
CA LYS A 44 3.39 -10.29 6.90
C LYS A 44 2.74 -11.65 7.17
N ARG A 45 1.56 -11.64 7.80
CA ARG A 45 0.79 -12.86 8.02
C ARG A 45 -0.08 -13.15 6.79
N GLY A 46 0.13 -14.32 6.16
CA GLY A 46 -0.65 -14.76 5.00
C GLY A 46 -1.94 -15.51 5.35
N ASP A 47 -2.00 -16.13 6.52
CA ASP A 47 -3.12 -17.01 6.89
C ASP A 47 -4.39 -16.26 7.29
N LYS A 48 -4.25 -15.01 7.76
CA LYS A 48 -5.34 -14.23 8.32
C LYS A 48 -5.10 -12.73 8.13
N GLU A 49 -6.16 -12.01 7.77
CA GLU A 49 -6.16 -10.56 7.66
C GLU A 49 -6.24 -9.86 9.03
N LEU A 50 -5.63 -8.68 9.12
CA LEU A 50 -5.64 -7.88 10.34
C LEU A 50 -6.96 -7.10 10.44
N THR A 51 -7.84 -7.52 11.35
CA THR A 51 -9.08 -6.81 11.69
C THR A 51 -8.90 -5.91 12.91
N ASN A 52 -9.85 -4.99 13.17
CA ASN A 52 -9.82 -4.07 14.33
C ASN A 52 -9.87 -4.80 15.69
N ASP A 53 -10.35 -6.05 15.69
CA ASP A 53 -10.42 -6.87 16.90
C ASP A 53 -9.12 -7.59 17.22
N CYS A 54 -8.19 -7.63 16.25
CA CYS A 54 -6.88 -8.22 16.44
C CYS A 54 -6.04 -7.36 17.39
N VAL A 55 -5.17 -8.01 18.17
CA VAL A 55 -4.29 -7.35 19.14
C VAL A 55 -2.84 -7.71 18.89
N VAL A 56 -1.93 -6.77 19.15
CA VAL A 56 -0.48 -6.95 19.06
C VAL A 56 0.14 -6.57 20.40
N CYS A 57 1.03 -7.41 20.94
CA CYS A 57 1.67 -7.13 22.23
C CYS A 57 2.81 -6.12 22.13
N GLU A 58 3.13 -5.47 23.25
CA GLU A 58 4.17 -4.44 23.35
C GLU A 58 5.56 -4.85 22.89
N ARG A 59 5.88 -6.15 22.92
CA ARG A 59 7.16 -6.70 22.44
C ARG A 59 7.45 -6.43 20.96
N HIS A 60 6.42 -6.10 20.17
CA HIS A 60 6.56 -5.83 18.74
C HIS A 60 6.71 -4.34 18.43
N PHE A 61 6.54 -3.48 19.43
CA PHE A 61 6.70 -2.03 19.31
C PHE A 61 7.98 -1.60 20.01
N GLU A 62 8.58 -0.53 19.51
CA GLU A 62 9.65 0.14 20.21
C GLU A 62 9.11 0.83 21.47
N ALA A 63 9.87 0.82 22.56
CA ALA A 63 9.44 1.39 23.83
C ALA A 63 9.19 2.91 23.74
N THR A 64 9.84 3.59 22.80
CA THR A 64 9.66 5.02 22.49
C THR A 64 8.25 5.35 22.01
N PHE A 65 7.59 4.42 21.33
CA PHE A 65 6.22 4.57 20.84
C PHE A 65 5.16 4.15 21.86
N ILE A 66 5.58 3.70 23.06
CA ILE A 66 4.67 3.26 24.13
C ILE A 66 4.61 4.34 25.21
N GLN A 67 3.48 5.03 25.30
CA GLN A 67 3.20 6.03 26.32
C GLN A 67 2.73 5.33 27.60
N ARG A 68 3.61 5.31 28.61
CA ARG A 68 3.33 4.76 29.95
C ARG A 68 2.99 5.83 30.98
N THR A 69 3.44 7.05 30.77
CA THR A 69 3.21 8.19 31.65
C THR A 69 2.69 9.38 30.87
N TYR A 70 1.97 10.27 31.55
CA TYR A 70 1.53 11.56 31.04
C TYR A 70 1.71 12.62 32.12
N LEU A 71 1.89 13.86 31.68
CA LEU A 71 2.00 15.00 32.58
C LEU A 71 0.60 15.57 32.84
N ARG A 72 0.29 15.80 34.11
CA ARG A 72 -0.94 16.47 34.53
C ARG A 72 -0.62 17.58 35.51
N VAL A 73 -1.22 18.74 35.29
CA VAL A 73 -1.15 19.84 36.27
C VAL A 73 -2.19 19.58 37.35
N ILE A 74 -1.75 19.39 38.59
CA ILE A 74 -2.60 19.27 39.78
C ILE A 74 -2.19 20.39 40.73
N ASN A 75 -3.13 21.25 41.10
CA ASN A 75 -2.89 22.38 42.01
C ASN A 75 -1.76 23.34 41.57
N GLY A 76 -1.55 23.48 40.25
CA GLY A 76 -0.49 24.33 39.70
C GLY A 76 0.88 23.66 39.57
N GLU A 77 1.03 22.41 40.04
CA GLU A 77 2.26 21.63 39.90
C GLU A 77 2.12 20.58 38.78
N VAL A 78 3.16 20.46 37.95
CA VAL A 78 3.21 19.45 36.87
C VAL A 78 3.66 18.13 37.47
N VAL A 79 2.75 17.17 37.57
CA VAL A 79 3.02 15.82 38.10
C VAL A 79 3.01 14.79 36.97
N GLU A 80 4.01 13.91 36.96
CA GLU A 80 4.06 12.77 36.04
C GLU A 80 3.26 11.59 36.62
N ILE A 81 2.19 11.19 35.92
CA ILE A 81 1.28 10.12 36.34
C ILE A 81 1.41 8.95 35.38
N ARG A 82 1.41 7.71 35.92
CA ARG A 82 1.38 6.48 35.11
C ARG A 82 -0.02 6.20 34.58
N HIS A 83 -0.11 5.78 33.32
CA HIS A 83 -1.33 5.25 32.76
C HIS A 83 -1.64 3.86 33.32
N ASP A 84 -2.92 3.60 33.63
CA ASP A 84 -3.39 2.27 34.02
C ASP A 84 -3.22 1.23 32.90
N ARG A 85 -3.32 1.69 31.66
CA ARG A 85 -3.06 0.91 30.44
C ARG A 85 -2.14 1.72 29.56
N PRO A 86 -0.97 1.19 29.15
CA PRO A 86 -0.12 1.89 28.19
C PRO A 86 -0.89 2.21 26.91
N LEU A 87 -0.55 3.33 26.28
CA LEU A 87 -1.06 3.72 24.96
C LEU A 87 0.07 3.63 23.93
N LEU A 88 -0.31 3.49 22.65
CA LEU A 88 0.60 3.66 21.54
C LEU A 88 0.46 5.07 20.97
N THR A 89 1.57 5.64 20.53
CA THR A 89 1.56 6.87 19.74
C THR A 89 0.92 6.66 18.37
N GLU A 90 0.54 7.77 17.73
CA GLU A 90 -0.11 7.76 16.41
C GLU A 90 0.80 7.24 15.29
N ASP A 91 2.12 7.34 15.45
CA ASP A 91 3.09 6.82 14.46
C ASP A 91 3.56 5.40 14.75
N ALA A 92 3.09 4.79 15.84
CA ALA A 92 3.53 3.47 16.25
C ALA A 92 3.19 2.40 15.21
N ILE A 93 4.22 1.73 14.71
CA ILE A 93 4.13 0.57 13.82
C ILE A 93 4.89 -0.62 14.41
N PRO A 94 4.39 -1.86 14.25
CA PRO A 94 5.08 -3.03 14.75
C PRO A 94 6.29 -3.32 13.85
N THR A 95 7.50 -3.20 14.37
CA THR A 95 8.75 -3.39 13.63
C THR A 95 9.58 -4.56 14.16
N ILE A 96 9.34 -4.98 15.40
CA ILE A 96 10.18 -5.97 16.09
C ILE A 96 9.58 -7.37 15.92
N PHE A 97 10.22 -8.20 15.09
CA PHE A 97 9.81 -9.58 14.81
C PHE A 97 10.96 -10.57 15.03
N LEU A 98 11.39 -10.72 16.29
CA LEU A 98 12.57 -11.52 16.66
C LEU A 98 12.40 -13.03 16.40
N ASP A 99 11.17 -13.54 16.49
CA ASP A 99 10.86 -14.97 16.40
C ASP A 99 10.45 -15.41 14.98
N ALA A 100 10.55 -14.52 13.98
CA ALA A 100 10.23 -14.88 12.60
C ALA A 100 11.24 -15.93 12.09
N PRO A 101 10.77 -17.09 11.59
CA PRO A 101 11.69 -18.10 11.13
C PRO A 101 12.51 -17.58 9.94
N LYS A 102 13.79 -17.95 9.91
CA LYS A 102 14.78 -17.46 8.92
C LYS A 102 14.35 -17.62 7.45
N TYR A 103 13.43 -18.55 7.16
CA TYR A 103 12.86 -18.74 5.83
C TYR A 103 11.81 -17.68 5.44
N LEU A 104 11.20 -16.99 6.42
CA LEU A 104 10.25 -15.88 6.19
C LEU A 104 10.96 -14.55 5.93
N THR A 105 12.19 -14.39 6.45
CA THR A 105 13.05 -13.25 6.13
C THR A 105 13.66 -13.45 4.74
N LYS A 106 13.04 -12.89 3.70
CA LYS A 106 13.67 -12.83 2.37
C LYS A 106 14.95 -12.00 2.50
N LYS A 107 16.11 -12.63 2.31
CA LYS A 107 17.38 -11.89 2.15
C LYS A 107 17.20 -10.97 0.95
N THR A 108 17.55 -9.71 1.08
CA THR A 108 17.65 -8.81 -0.07
C THR A 108 18.59 -9.48 -1.07
N PRO A 109 18.17 -9.69 -2.33
CA PRO A 109 19.07 -10.27 -3.32
C PRO A 109 20.31 -9.37 -3.40
N THR A 110 21.49 -9.98 -3.30
CA THR A 110 22.75 -9.26 -3.47
C THR A 110 22.70 -8.53 -4.81
N ARG A 111 23.05 -7.23 -4.83
CA ARG A 111 23.12 -6.43 -6.07
C ARG A 111 23.80 -7.28 -7.13
N ARG A 112 23.09 -7.56 -8.23
CA ARG A 112 23.67 -8.26 -9.37
C ARG A 112 24.87 -7.43 -9.79
N LYS A 113 26.07 -8.02 -9.82
CA LYS A 113 27.26 -7.33 -10.34
C LYS A 113 26.89 -6.75 -11.70
N GLU A 114 27.08 -5.45 -11.86
CA GLU A 114 26.94 -4.83 -13.17
C GLU A 114 27.94 -5.52 -14.10
N ARG A 115 27.43 -6.11 -15.17
CA ARG A 115 28.30 -6.59 -16.25
C ARG A 115 28.75 -5.33 -16.98
N ASN A 116 30.05 -5.04 -16.99
CA ASN A 116 30.60 -4.01 -17.87
C ASN A 116 30.33 -4.43 -19.32
N LEU A 117 29.27 -3.89 -19.93
CA LEU A 117 28.91 -4.19 -21.32
C LEU A 117 29.91 -3.58 -22.32
N CYS A 118 30.80 -2.67 -21.90
CA CYS A 118 31.74 -2.01 -22.81
C CYS A 118 33.07 -2.76 -23.02
N GLU A 119 33.37 -3.81 -22.23
CA GLU A 119 34.66 -4.53 -22.30
C GLU A 119 34.55 -5.92 -22.93
N GLN A 120 33.34 -6.34 -23.32
CA GLN A 120 33.19 -7.54 -24.13
C GLN A 120 33.32 -7.13 -25.59
N GLY A 121 34.54 -7.27 -26.12
CA GLY A 121 34.80 -7.17 -27.56
C GLY A 121 33.78 -7.97 -28.36
N GLU A 122 33.56 -7.55 -29.61
CA GLU A 122 32.48 -8.04 -30.46
C GLU A 122 32.33 -9.58 -30.41
N PRO A 123 31.14 -10.11 -30.11
CA PRO A 123 30.93 -11.55 -30.12
C PRO A 123 31.18 -12.07 -31.53
N PRO A 124 31.91 -13.20 -31.70
CA PRO A 124 32.21 -13.73 -33.02
C PRO A 124 30.91 -14.08 -33.75
N THR A 125 30.65 -13.40 -34.86
CA THR A 125 29.49 -13.60 -35.71
C THR A 125 29.57 -14.99 -36.35
N LYS A 126 28.89 -15.98 -35.76
CA LYS A 126 28.62 -17.24 -36.45
C LYS A 126 27.62 -16.96 -37.58
N LYS A 127 28.13 -16.85 -38.81
CA LYS A 127 27.34 -16.77 -40.04
C LYS A 127 26.37 -17.96 -40.10
N ARG A 128 25.10 -17.72 -39.82
CA ARG A 128 24.02 -18.65 -40.13
C ARG A 128 23.51 -18.31 -41.53
N ARG A 129 23.57 -19.29 -42.43
CA ARG A 129 23.07 -19.22 -43.80
C ARG A 129 21.55 -19.36 -43.77
N THR A 130 20.82 -18.32 -44.17
CA THR A 130 19.37 -18.39 -44.40
C THR A 130 19.02 -17.67 -45.69
N THR A 131 19.22 -18.36 -46.81
CA THR A 131 18.36 -18.22 -48.00
C THR A 131 16.94 -18.63 -47.59
N VAL A 132 15.90 -18.03 -48.20
CA VAL A 132 14.44 -18.35 -48.09
C VAL A 132 13.56 -17.26 -47.46
N LYS A 133 14.07 -16.33 -46.62
CA LYS A 133 13.18 -15.33 -45.96
C LYS A 133 13.10 -13.93 -46.58
N GLN A 134 13.74 -13.70 -47.73
CA GLN A 134 13.76 -12.37 -48.38
C GLN A 134 12.67 -12.18 -49.44
N GLN A 135 11.97 -13.23 -49.87
CA GLN A 135 10.95 -13.10 -50.93
C GLN A 135 9.54 -12.76 -50.41
N ALA A 136 9.29 -12.84 -49.11
CA ALA A 136 7.94 -12.68 -48.54
C ALA A 136 7.60 -11.24 -48.07
N LEU A 137 8.57 -10.32 -48.06
CA LEU A 137 8.35 -8.93 -47.62
C LEU A 137 8.17 -7.96 -48.80
N GLU A 138 8.75 -8.25 -49.96
CA GLU A 138 8.63 -7.39 -51.15
C GLU A 138 7.25 -7.48 -51.82
N GLU A 139 6.52 -8.58 -51.65
CA GLU A 139 5.14 -8.70 -52.19
C GLU A 139 4.10 -7.93 -51.35
N SER A 140 4.42 -7.51 -50.13
CA SER A 140 3.47 -6.83 -49.23
C SER A 140 3.47 -5.30 -49.33
N GLU A 141 4.49 -4.70 -49.94
CA GLU A 141 4.58 -3.23 -50.10
C GLU A 141 3.89 -2.73 -51.37
N GLN A 142 3.74 -3.56 -52.42
CA GLN A 142 3.03 -3.17 -53.64
C GLN A 142 1.50 -3.09 -53.49
N VAL A 143 0.94 -3.67 -52.43
CA VAL A 143 -0.53 -3.68 -52.21
C VAL A 143 -1.04 -2.44 -51.47
N ILE A 144 -0.19 -1.72 -50.73
CA ILE A 144 -0.58 -0.58 -49.89
C ILE A 144 -0.65 0.72 -50.70
N GLU A 145 0.18 0.87 -51.73
CA GLU A 145 0.24 2.10 -52.55
C GLU A 145 -0.96 2.27 -53.50
N ALA A 146 -1.65 1.19 -53.86
CA ALA A 146 -2.84 1.24 -54.72
C ALA A 146 -4.13 1.70 -53.99
N GLN A 147 -4.18 1.63 -52.66
CA GLN A 147 -5.39 1.93 -51.89
C GLN A 147 -5.48 3.39 -51.42
N HIS A 148 -4.38 4.15 -51.41
CA HIS A 148 -4.36 5.55 -50.97
C HIS A 148 -4.77 6.57 -52.05
N ALA A 149 -4.93 6.17 -53.30
CA ALA A 149 -5.29 7.08 -54.40
C ALA A 149 -6.81 7.33 -54.56
N ALA A 150 -7.68 6.60 -53.84
CA ALA A 150 -9.14 6.60 -54.10
C ALA A 150 -10.00 7.34 -53.05
N GLU A 151 -9.47 7.80 -51.91
CA GLU A 151 -10.29 8.37 -50.82
C GLU A 151 -10.15 9.89 -50.63
N SER A 152 -9.52 10.59 -51.58
CA SER A 152 -9.28 12.05 -51.53
C SER A 152 -10.44 12.93 -52.07
N GLU A 153 -11.60 12.37 -52.39
CA GLU A 153 -12.72 13.15 -53.00
C GLU A 153 -13.98 13.28 -52.13
N PHE A 154 -13.97 12.93 -50.84
CA PHE A 154 -15.20 12.98 -50.00
C PHE A 154 -15.14 13.96 -48.81
N THR A 155 -14.42 15.08 -48.95
CA THR A 155 -14.39 16.16 -47.94
C THR A 155 -14.88 17.49 -48.49
N GLU A 156 -16.13 17.57 -48.94
CA GLU A 156 -16.86 18.84 -49.09
C GLU A 156 -18.37 18.57 -48.95
N ALA A 157 -18.92 18.62 -47.71
CA ALA A 157 -20.33 18.96 -47.41
C ALA A 157 -20.82 18.44 -46.05
N VAL A 158 -20.20 18.82 -44.92
CA VAL A 158 -20.94 18.93 -43.64
C VAL A 158 -20.18 19.83 -42.67
N HIS A 159 -20.03 21.09 -43.05
CA HIS A 159 -19.81 22.20 -42.12
C HIS A 159 -20.97 23.17 -42.33
N THR A 160 -22.02 23.06 -41.51
CA THR A 160 -22.96 24.11 -41.07
C THR A 160 -24.11 23.44 -40.32
N ASP A 161 -24.69 24.18 -39.35
CA ASP A 161 -25.71 23.79 -38.37
C ASP A 161 -25.20 22.87 -37.25
N THR A 162 -25.04 23.30 -36.00
CA THR A 162 -25.99 24.01 -35.12
C THR A 162 -25.17 24.46 -33.88
N ILE A 163 -24.81 25.72 -33.67
CA ILE A 163 -25.54 26.86 -33.07
C ILE A 163 -26.16 26.57 -31.68
N GLU A 164 -25.65 27.31 -30.68
CA GLU A 164 -26.24 27.72 -29.37
C GLU A 164 -26.71 26.61 -28.40
N VAL A 165 -26.49 26.67 -27.08
CA VAL A 165 -26.72 27.81 -26.18
C VAL A 165 -25.91 27.64 -24.88
N GLU A 166 -25.29 28.74 -24.44
CA GLU A 166 -25.17 29.28 -23.07
C GLU A 166 -26.06 28.64 -21.97
N SER A 167 -25.83 28.71 -20.66
CA SER A 167 -24.88 29.38 -19.75
C SER A 167 -25.33 29.06 -18.30
N GLN A 168 -24.39 29.12 -17.32
CA GLN A 168 -24.49 29.71 -15.95
C GLN A 168 -25.75 29.43 -15.08
N SER A 169 -25.76 29.24 -13.76
CA SER A 169 -24.81 29.41 -12.63
C SER A 169 -25.52 28.95 -11.33
N GLU A 170 -24.72 28.52 -10.35
CA GLU A 170 -24.78 28.78 -8.89
C GLU A 170 -26.04 28.60 -7.99
N VAL A 171 -25.74 27.96 -6.84
CA VAL A 171 -26.12 28.25 -5.44
C VAL A 171 -27.52 27.88 -4.90
N SER A 172 -27.54 26.95 -3.95
CA SER A 172 -28.35 26.98 -2.71
C SER A 172 -27.80 25.88 -1.78
N GLY A 173 -27.64 26.04 -0.47
CA GLY A 173 -28.23 26.97 0.47
C GLY A 173 -28.56 26.15 1.72
N ILE A 174 -27.68 26.20 2.72
CA ILE A 174 -27.80 25.53 4.01
C ILE A 174 -29.06 26.04 4.73
N ARG A 175 -29.89 25.11 5.24
CA ARG A 175 -31.01 25.45 6.12
C ARG A 175 -30.93 24.62 7.41
N VAL A 176 -30.56 25.28 8.50
CA VAL A 176 -30.66 24.75 9.87
C VAL A 176 -32.02 25.20 10.44
N PRO A 177 -32.85 24.29 10.97
CA PRO A 177 -34.05 24.69 11.69
C PRO A 177 -33.75 24.95 13.17
N GLN A 178 -34.03 26.17 13.62
CA GLN A 178 -34.16 26.51 15.04
C GLN A 178 -35.53 26.03 15.55
N HIS A 179 -35.57 25.39 16.71
CA HIS A 179 -36.79 25.28 17.51
C HIS A 179 -36.60 26.01 18.83
N ARG A 180 -37.63 26.80 19.12
CA ARG A 180 -37.76 27.82 20.13
C ARG A 180 -38.37 27.21 21.39
N THR A 181 -37.96 27.73 22.53
CA THR A 181 -38.48 27.49 23.87
C THR A 181 -40.00 27.65 24.01
N SER A 182 -40.61 26.86 24.88
CA SER A 182 -41.60 27.33 25.87
C SER A 182 -41.61 26.41 27.08
#